data_AF-A0A1V5GXC2-F1
#
_entry.id   AF-A0A1V5GXC2-F1
#
_cell.length_a   1.000
_cell.length_b   1.000
_cell.length_c   1.000
_cell.angle_alpha   90.00
_cell.angle_beta   90.00
_cell.angle_gamma   90.00
#
_symmetry.space_group_name_H-M   'P 1'
#
loop_
_entity.id
_entity.type
_entity.pdbx_description
1 polymer ?
#
loop_
_entity_poly.entity_id
_entity_poly.type
_entity_poly.pdbx_seq_one_letter_code
_entity_poly.pdbx_strand_id
1 'polypeptide(L)'
;MLEHSGRPRHRYQAVKACFTEIEGLREELADLPLPEAPVALVQDYNVLWGYEASRVGADVNYPGLIGRLHREFYDRHVAVDVIPPERDLGGYRLVVLPSLMMIAADFAKRLTRFVREGGTVLAVGQIGLRDFADNYLDTPGPEHLRDLLGVTIEGGMYLASHVGPDEALWVPAPSRRQVAVGLKGKLERDGVAGPFTARTWVADLTLAGKGRALLTFEGEAYPRQPAVVETATGRGGALYAGTVNPDDALLSALADAALRRAGVERGPVTPRHVEVVTRGRLTFAVNHTDQTVSVPLGRTRKTVLGRVRGGIAELGPYGVAVVRNV
;
A
#
# COMPACT_ATOMS: atom_id res chain seq x y z
N MET A 1 -20.38 -17.13 -23.53
CA MET A 1 -20.91 -18.13 -22.56
C MET A 1 -20.93 -19.53 -23.13
N LEU A 2 -21.47 -19.71 -24.34
CA LEU A 2 -21.36 -20.98 -25.06
C LEU A 2 -19.93 -21.15 -25.60
N GLU A 3 -19.45 -22.39 -25.62
CA GLU A 3 -18.14 -22.76 -26.18
C GLU A 3 -18.27 -23.24 -27.63
N HIS A 4 -17.20 -23.78 -28.22
CA HIS A 4 -17.14 -24.19 -29.63
C HIS A 4 -18.29 -25.12 -30.08
N SER A 5 -18.86 -25.92 -29.18
CA SER A 5 -20.01 -26.79 -29.51
C SER A 5 -21.35 -26.06 -29.68
N GLY A 6 -21.45 -24.78 -29.31
CA GLY A 6 -22.69 -24.01 -29.33
C GLY A 6 -23.76 -24.48 -28.34
N ARG A 7 -23.45 -25.46 -27.46
CA ARG A 7 -24.42 -26.08 -26.54
C ARG A 7 -24.25 -25.56 -25.11
N PRO A 8 -25.35 -25.43 -24.33
CA PRO A 8 -25.28 -25.00 -22.93
C PRO A 8 -24.68 -26.11 -22.06
N ARG A 9 -23.41 -25.95 -21.68
CA ARG A 9 -22.65 -26.88 -20.84
C ARG A 9 -22.33 -26.28 -19.47
N HIS A 10 -21.38 -26.88 -18.73
CA HIS A 10 -21.00 -26.51 -17.37
C HIS A 10 -20.86 -24.98 -17.16
N ARG A 11 -20.04 -24.29 -17.97
CA ARG A 11 -19.84 -22.84 -17.84
C ARG A 11 -21.12 -22.03 -18.04
N TYR A 12 -21.96 -22.43 -19.00
CA TYR A 12 -23.25 -21.77 -19.22
C TYR A 12 -24.17 -21.92 -18.00
N GLN A 13 -24.25 -23.13 -17.42
CA GLN A 13 -25.09 -23.37 -16.25
C GLN A 13 -24.58 -22.60 -15.02
N ALA A 14 -23.26 -22.57 -14.79
CA ALA A 14 -22.67 -21.79 -13.70
C ALA A 14 -22.97 -20.29 -13.82
N VAL A 15 -22.81 -19.72 -15.01
CA VAL A 15 -23.13 -18.30 -15.23
C VAL A 15 -24.63 -18.05 -15.12
N LYS A 16 -25.49 -18.92 -15.67
CA LYS A 16 -26.95 -18.82 -15.53
C LYS A 16 -27.36 -18.83 -14.05
N ALA A 17 -26.80 -19.73 -13.25
CA ALA A 17 -27.07 -19.79 -11.81
C ALA A 17 -26.67 -18.49 -11.11
N CYS A 18 -25.46 -17.97 -11.37
CA CYS A 18 -24.99 -16.70 -10.82
C CYS A 18 -25.92 -15.53 -11.18
N PHE A 19 -26.31 -15.36 -12.45
CA PHE A 19 -27.22 -14.28 -12.84
C PHE A 19 -28.64 -14.45 -12.29
N THR A 20 -29.09 -15.69 -12.08
CA THR A 20 -30.40 -15.95 -11.45
C THR A 20 -30.38 -15.54 -9.98
N GLU A 21 -29.27 -15.80 -9.28
CA GLU A 21 -29.07 -15.35 -7.89
C GLU A 21 -28.97 -13.82 -7.80
N ILE A 22 -28.20 -13.17 -8.69
CA ILE A 22 -28.09 -11.70 -8.76
C ILE A 22 -29.45 -11.06 -9.03
N GLU A 23 -30.27 -11.64 -9.92
CA GLU A 23 -31.61 -11.14 -10.19
C GLU A 23 -32.50 -11.16 -8.93
N GLY A 24 -32.41 -12.23 -8.13
CA GLY A 24 -33.10 -12.32 -6.83
C GLY A 24 -32.60 -11.31 -5.79
N LEU A 25 -31.39 -10.77 -5.97
CA LEU A 25 -30.80 -9.74 -5.12
C LEU A 25 -31.04 -8.32 -5.62
N ARG A 26 -31.71 -8.12 -6.76
CA ARG A 26 -31.87 -6.81 -7.42
C ARG A 26 -32.34 -5.71 -6.46
N GLU A 27 -33.39 -5.95 -5.67
CA GLU A 27 -33.92 -4.95 -4.73
C GLU A 27 -32.95 -4.67 -3.58
N GLU A 28 -32.23 -5.68 -3.10
CA GLU A 28 -31.24 -5.52 -2.02
C GLU A 28 -30.01 -4.78 -2.53
N LEU A 29 -29.62 -4.94 -3.80
CA LEU A 29 -28.47 -4.29 -4.43
C LEU A 29 -28.79 -2.92 -5.04
N ALA A 30 -30.07 -2.58 -5.20
CA ALA A 30 -30.50 -1.29 -5.75
C ALA A 30 -29.95 -0.11 -4.92
N ASP A 31 -29.52 0.94 -5.61
CA ASP A 31 -29.06 2.20 -5.02
C ASP A 31 -27.93 2.06 -3.99
N LEU A 32 -27.14 0.98 -4.06
CA LEU A 32 -25.93 0.88 -3.24
C LEU A 32 -24.91 1.91 -3.70
N PRO A 33 -24.35 2.70 -2.78
CA PRO A 33 -23.28 3.63 -3.13
C PRO A 33 -22.04 2.87 -3.62
N LEU A 34 -21.14 3.61 -4.25
CA LEU A 34 -19.77 3.14 -4.41
C LEU A 34 -19.15 2.91 -3.01
N PRO A 35 -18.23 1.94 -2.86
CA PRO A 35 -17.45 1.84 -1.64
C PRO A 35 -16.74 3.17 -1.34
N GLU A 36 -16.73 3.58 -0.07
CA GLU A 36 -15.94 4.72 0.37
C GLU A 36 -14.55 4.25 0.80
N ALA A 37 -13.51 4.76 0.15
CA ALA A 37 -12.13 4.46 0.49
C ALA A 37 -11.55 5.55 1.40
N PRO A 38 -11.17 5.25 2.65
CA PRO A 38 -10.47 6.21 3.51
C PRO A 38 -8.99 6.38 3.14
N VAL A 39 -8.46 5.52 2.26
CA VAL A 39 -7.05 5.51 1.83
C VAL A 39 -6.96 5.79 0.34
N ALA A 40 -6.08 6.72 -0.03
CA ALA A 40 -5.66 6.93 -1.40
C ALA A 40 -4.24 6.38 -1.61
N LEU A 41 -4.03 5.63 -2.68
CA LEU A 41 -2.70 5.17 -3.12
C LEU A 41 -2.37 5.86 -4.44
N VAL A 42 -1.30 6.64 -4.47
CA VAL A 42 -0.96 7.46 -5.63
C VAL A 42 -0.17 6.65 -6.65
N GLN A 43 -0.61 6.69 -7.90
CA GLN A 43 0.10 6.10 -9.04
C GLN A 43 0.27 7.16 -10.14
N ASP A 44 1.48 7.29 -10.67
CA ASP A 44 1.80 8.24 -11.73
C ASP A 44 2.46 7.51 -12.91
N TYR A 45 1.99 7.77 -14.13
CA TYR A 45 2.54 7.20 -15.36
C TYR A 45 3.91 7.79 -15.72
N ASN A 46 4.20 9.05 -15.39
CA ASN A 46 5.53 9.63 -15.58
C ASN A 46 6.55 8.91 -14.71
N VAL A 47 6.18 8.55 -13.47
CA VAL A 47 7.02 7.76 -12.58
C VAL A 47 7.17 6.32 -13.06
N LEU A 48 6.09 5.70 -13.57
CA LEU A 48 6.17 4.38 -14.20
C LEU A 48 7.17 4.39 -15.37
N TRP A 49 7.02 5.34 -16.31
CA TRP A 49 7.90 5.44 -17.47
C TRP A 49 9.35 5.79 -17.07
N GLY A 50 9.55 6.63 -16.05
CA GLY A 50 10.88 6.92 -15.51
C GLY A 50 11.56 5.65 -14.95
N TYR A 51 10.82 4.80 -14.24
CA TYR A 51 11.36 3.51 -13.79
C TYR A 51 11.63 2.54 -14.95
N GLU A 52 10.74 2.44 -15.94
CA GLU A 52 10.92 1.56 -17.10
C GLU A 52 12.06 1.99 -18.02
N ALA A 53 12.33 3.29 -18.12
CA ALA A 53 13.41 3.85 -18.92
C ALA A 53 14.77 3.81 -18.20
N SER A 54 14.79 3.76 -16.86
CA SER A 54 16.02 3.83 -16.06
C SER A 54 16.88 2.59 -16.20
N ARG A 55 18.15 2.78 -16.59
CA ARG A 55 19.16 1.70 -16.60
C ARG A 55 19.70 1.36 -15.22
N VAL A 56 19.65 2.32 -14.30
CA VAL A 56 20.07 2.15 -12.90
C VAL A 56 18.82 1.88 -12.07
N GLY A 57 18.87 0.85 -11.22
CA GLY A 57 17.70 0.48 -10.41
C GLY A 57 16.62 -0.30 -11.16
N ALA A 58 16.99 -1.04 -12.22
CA ALA A 58 16.08 -1.90 -12.98
C ALA A 58 15.33 -2.94 -12.11
N ASP A 59 15.83 -3.23 -10.90
CA ASP A 59 15.18 -4.11 -9.94
C ASP A 59 14.04 -3.43 -9.15
N VAL A 60 13.81 -2.12 -9.35
CA VAL A 60 12.65 -1.42 -8.81
C VAL A 60 11.43 -1.71 -9.67
N ASN A 61 10.63 -2.69 -9.23
CA ASN A 61 9.32 -2.97 -9.81
C ASN A 61 8.25 -2.03 -9.24
N TYR A 62 8.02 -0.89 -9.90
CA TYR A 62 7.07 0.13 -9.45
C TYR A 62 5.61 -0.38 -9.35
N PRO A 63 5.02 -1.02 -10.39
CA PRO A 63 3.70 -1.65 -10.26
C PRO A 63 3.65 -2.73 -9.16
N GLY A 64 4.75 -3.48 -8.99
CA GLY A 64 4.88 -4.47 -7.93
C GLY A 64 4.84 -3.85 -6.54
N LEU A 65 5.51 -2.72 -6.31
CA LEU A 65 5.47 -1.99 -5.05
C LEU A 65 4.06 -1.46 -4.76
N ILE A 66 3.38 -0.89 -5.77
CA ILE A 66 1.97 -0.48 -5.67
C ILE A 66 1.11 -1.66 -5.23
N GLY A 67 1.24 -2.81 -5.89
CA GLY A 67 0.48 -4.01 -5.57
C GLY A 67 0.75 -4.55 -4.15
N ARG A 68 2.00 -4.50 -3.68
CA ARG A 68 2.37 -4.88 -2.31
C ARG A 68 1.77 -3.94 -1.27
N LEU A 69 1.86 -2.63 -1.48
CA LEU A 69 1.26 -1.63 -0.58
C LEU A 69 -0.26 -1.73 -0.57
N HIS A 70 -0.90 -1.86 -1.74
CA HIS A 70 -2.35 -2.07 -1.83
C HIS A 70 -2.77 -3.33 -1.05
N ARG A 71 -2.01 -4.43 -1.17
CA ARG A 71 -2.30 -5.69 -0.47
C ARG A 71 -2.33 -5.51 1.05
N GLU A 72 -1.45 -4.70 1.63
CA GLU A 72 -1.46 -4.47 3.08
C GLU A 72 -2.78 -3.87 3.58
N PHE A 73 -3.41 -3.01 2.80
CA PHE A 73 -4.73 -2.45 3.15
C PHE A 73 -5.87 -3.42 2.81
N TYR A 74 -5.78 -4.11 1.66
CA TYR A 74 -6.74 -5.12 1.24
C TYR A 74 -6.89 -6.26 2.26
N ASP A 75 -5.78 -6.80 2.76
CA ASP A 75 -5.76 -7.89 3.76
C ASP A 75 -6.35 -7.44 5.12
N ARG A 76 -6.50 -6.12 5.32
CA ARG A 76 -7.12 -5.50 6.50
C ARG A 76 -8.55 -5.03 6.23
N HIS A 77 -9.12 -5.37 5.06
CA HIS A 77 -10.44 -4.95 4.60
C HIS A 77 -10.63 -3.43 4.60
N VAL A 78 -9.55 -2.69 4.31
CA VAL A 78 -9.58 -1.24 4.16
C VAL A 78 -9.64 -0.94 2.67
N ALA A 79 -10.72 -0.29 2.23
CA ALA A 79 -10.88 0.14 0.84
C ALA A 79 -9.82 1.19 0.48
N VAL A 80 -9.25 1.06 -0.71
CA VAL A 80 -8.22 1.94 -1.26
C VAL A 80 -8.64 2.40 -2.64
N ASP A 81 -8.59 3.71 -2.88
CA ASP A 81 -8.64 4.26 -4.23
C ASP A 81 -7.22 4.40 -4.78
N VAL A 82 -6.95 3.85 -5.96
CA VAL A 82 -5.72 4.13 -6.71
C VAL A 82 -5.95 5.37 -7.56
N ILE A 83 -5.22 6.45 -7.29
CA ILE A 83 -5.50 7.78 -7.86
C ILE A 83 -4.26 8.38 -8.54
N PRO A 84 -4.44 9.20 -9.59
CA PRO A 84 -3.36 10.02 -10.12
C PRO A 84 -3.08 11.23 -9.18
N PRO A 85 -1.90 11.85 -9.25
CA PRO A 85 -1.54 12.99 -8.38
C PRO A 85 -2.50 14.18 -8.49
N GLU A 86 -3.16 14.39 -9.64
CA GLU A 86 -4.09 15.50 -9.89
C GLU A 86 -5.43 15.33 -9.18
N ARG A 87 -5.77 14.12 -8.72
CA ARG A 87 -7.04 13.85 -8.04
C ARG A 87 -7.14 14.63 -6.73
N ASP A 88 -8.34 15.12 -6.44
CA ASP A 88 -8.64 15.76 -5.16
C ASP A 88 -8.39 14.79 -3.98
N LEU A 89 -7.78 15.31 -2.91
CA LEU A 89 -7.43 14.54 -1.71
C LEU A 89 -8.54 14.62 -0.64
N GLY A 90 -9.61 15.37 -0.89
CA GLY A 90 -10.75 15.47 -0.02
C GLY A 90 -11.42 14.12 0.21
N GLY A 91 -11.84 13.87 1.46
CA GLY A 91 -12.50 12.62 1.86
C GLY A 91 -11.55 11.53 2.36
N TYR A 92 -10.29 11.52 1.94
CA TYR A 92 -9.30 10.57 2.44
C TYR A 92 -8.82 10.92 3.85
N ARG A 93 -8.28 9.92 4.55
CA ARG A 93 -7.61 10.02 5.86
C ARG A 93 -6.13 9.68 5.76
N LEU A 94 -5.77 8.83 4.81
CA LEU A 94 -4.41 8.41 4.52
C LEU A 94 -4.11 8.55 3.02
N VAL A 95 -2.97 9.16 2.68
CA VAL A 95 -2.43 9.19 1.31
C VAL A 95 -1.10 8.45 1.28
N VAL A 96 -0.98 7.46 0.40
CA VAL A 96 0.21 6.62 0.24
C VAL A 96 0.96 7.02 -1.02
N LEU A 97 2.26 7.30 -0.88
CA LEU A 97 3.18 7.69 -1.95
C LEU A 97 4.20 6.56 -2.18
N PRO A 98 3.90 5.61 -3.10
CA PRO A 98 4.84 4.55 -3.46
C PRO A 98 5.91 5.13 -4.39
N SER A 99 7.14 5.25 -3.92
CA SER A 99 8.35 5.59 -4.69
C SER A 99 8.14 6.64 -5.79
N LEU A 100 7.42 7.70 -5.44
CA LEU A 100 7.01 8.78 -6.33
C LEU A 100 8.20 9.71 -6.61
N MET A 101 9.07 9.29 -7.54
CA MET A 101 10.38 9.91 -7.79
C MET A 101 10.29 11.36 -8.29
N MET A 102 9.18 11.76 -8.90
CA MET A 102 8.86 13.10 -9.38
C MET A 102 7.68 13.65 -8.59
N ILE A 103 7.75 14.91 -8.16
CA ILE A 103 6.69 15.56 -7.37
C ILE A 103 6.38 16.93 -7.94
N ALA A 104 5.14 17.14 -8.41
CA ALA A 104 4.70 18.46 -8.83
C ALA A 104 4.50 19.40 -7.62
N ALA A 105 4.87 20.68 -7.79
CA ALA A 105 4.78 21.69 -6.73
C ALA A 105 3.33 21.91 -6.22
N ASP A 106 2.33 21.82 -7.09
CA ASP A 106 0.91 21.95 -6.71
C ASP A 106 0.46 20.73 -5.88
N PHE A 107 0.90 19.53 -6.25
CA PHE A 107 0.60 18.30 -5.52
C PHE A 107 1.22 18.34 -4.12
N ALA A 108 2.48 18.76 -3.99
CA ALA A 108 3.12 18.95 -2.69
C ALA A 108 2.39 19.97 -1.80
N LYS A 109 1.87 21.06 -2.38
CA LYS A 109 1.04 22.04 -1.67
C LYS A 109 -0.28 21.42 -1.18
N ARG A 110 -0.93 20.58 -2.00
CA ARG A 110 -2.15 19.84 -1.62
C ARG A 110 -1.88 18.82 -0.51
N LEU A 111 -0.79 18.07 -0.57
CA LEU A 111 -0.35 17.17 0.51
C LEU A 111 -0.09 17.93 1.81
N THR A 112 0.57 19.08 1.74
CA THR A 112 0.84 19.92 2.90
C THR A 112 -0.45 20.42 3.55
N ARG A 113 -1.44 20.83 2.74
CA ARG A 113 -2.76 21.21 3.24
C ARG A 113 -3.48 20.04 3.89
N PHE A 114 -3.52 18.90 3.20
CA PHE A 114 -4.13 17.66 3.67
C PHE A 114 -3.60 17.24 5.06
N VAL A 115 -2.28 17.26 5.24
CA VAL A 115 -1.65 16.96 6.54
C VAL A 115 -2.04 17.98 7.62
N ARG A 116 -2.04 19.29 7.29
CA ARG A 116 -2.44 20.34 8.24
C ARG A 116 -3.89 20.19 8.72
N GLU A 117 -4.76 19.70 7.85
CA GLU A 117 -6.19 19.44 8.13
C GLU A 117 -6.43 18.15 8.93
N GLY A 118 -5.38 17.36 9.20
CA GLY A 118 -5.45 16.13 10.00
C GLY A 118 -5.18 14.84 9.23
N GLY A 119 -4.87 14.94 7.94
CA GLY A 119 -4.51 13.78 7.11
C GLY A 119 -3.15 13.19 7.48
N THR A 120 -2.97 11.91 7.15
CA THR A 120 -1.68 11.21 7.29
C THR A 120 -1.09 10.88 5.93
N VAL A 121 0.20 11.12 5.74
CA VAL A 121 0.94 10.66 4.53
C VAL A 121 1.83 9.49 4.89
N LEU A 122 1.81 8.41 4.08
CA LEU A 122 2.79 7.34 4.12
C LEU A 122 3.59 7.36 2.81
N ALA A 123 4.86 7.74 2.87
CA ALA A 123 5.76 7.73 1.72
C ALA A 123 6.80 6.61 1.87
N VAL A 124 7.02 5.84 0.81
CA VAL A 124 7.93 4.68 0.83
C VAL A 124 8.81 4.70 -0.41
N GLY A 125 10.12 4.65 -0.25
CA GLY A 125 11.09 4.55 -1.35
C GLY A 125 11.66 5.90 -1.80
N GLN A 126 11.88 6.05 -3.10
CA GLN A 126 12.46 7.24 -3.71
C GLN A 126 11.38 8.30 -3.90
N ILE A 127 11.51 9.45 -3.26
CA ILE A 127 10.48 10.51 -3.27
C ILE A 127 11.12 11.82 -3.72
N GLY A 128 10.60 12.43 -4.78
CA GLY A 128 11.02 13.76 -5.25
C GLY A 128 12.53 13.90 -5.44
N LEU A 129 13.15 12.96 -6.16
CA LEU A 129 14.59 12.95 -6.47
C LEU A 129 14.89 13.34 -7.93
N ARG A 130 13.85 13.44 -8.76
CA ARG A 130 13.96 13.76 -10.19
C ARG A 130 12.95 14.81 -10.62
N ASP A 131 13.31 15.57 -11.64
CA ASP A 131 12.40 16.44 -12.37
C ASP A 131 11.52 15.65 -13.36
N PHE A 132 10.53 16.33 -13.97
CA PHE A 132 9.63 15.71 -14.95
C PHE A 132 10.29 15.43 -16.32
N ALA A 133 11.55 15.82 -16.53
CA ALA A 133 12.36 15.40 -17.67
C ALA A 133 13.24 14.18 -17.32
N ASP A 134 13.00 13.55 -16.16
CA ASP A 134 13.69 12.38 -15.61
C ASP A 134 15.18 12.63 -15.27
N ASN A 135 15.57 13.88 -15.06
CA ASN A 135 16.90 14.21 -14.55
C ASN A 135 16.92 14.16 -13.03
N TYR A 136 18.01 13.67 -12.44
CA TYR A 136 18.25 13.89 -11.02
C TYR A 136 18.36 15.38 -10.72
N LEU A 137 17.81 15.78 -9.59
CA LEU A 137 17.89 17.15 -9.11
C LEU A 137 19.35 17.51 -8.76
N ASP A 138 19.69 18.77 -8.94
CA ASP A 138 20.99 19.34 -8.58
C ASP A 138 21.13 19.66 -7.08
N THR A 139 20.04 19.45 -6.32
CA THR A 139 19.96 19.65 -4.88
C THR A 139 19.35 18.42 -4.18
N PRO A 140 19.69 18.17 -2.90
CA PRO A 140 19.11 17.07 -2.14
C PRO A 140 17.57 17.15 -2.07
N GLY A 141 16.91 16.02 -2.27
CA GLY A 141 15.46 15.88 -2.17
C GLY A 141 14.96 15.79 -0.72
N PRO A 142 13.68 15.45 -0.49
CA PRO A 142 12.63 15.30 -1.50
C PRO A 142 12.10 16.68 -1.93
N GLU A 143 12.06 16.92 -3.24
CA GLU A 143 11.58 18.18 -3.81
C GLU A 143 10.19 18.55 -3.29
N HIS A 144 10.06 19.79 -2.81
CA HIS A 144 8.83 20.36 -2.23
C HIS A 144 8.27 19.67 -0.96
N LEU A 145 8.84 18.54 -0.51
CA LEU A 145 8.32 17.72 0.58
C LEU A 145 9.27 17.59 1.78
N ARG A 146 10.45 18.21 1.74
CA ARG A 146 11.45 18.18 2.83
C ARG A 146 10.87 18.43 4.22
N ASP A 147 10.11 19.53 4.39
CA ASP A 147 9.53 19.87 5.69
C ASP A 147 8.33 18.99 6.08
N LEU A 148 7.60 18.46 5.08
CA LEU A 148 6.45 17.58 5.30
C LEU A 148 6.89 16.21 5.79
N LEU A 149 7.94 15.65 5.16
CA LEU A 149 8.49 14.34 5.50
C LEU A 149 9.54 14.41 6.62
N GLY A 150 10.09 15.60 6.88
CA GLY A 150 11.08 15.84 7.93
C GLY A 150 12.44 15.22 7.62
N VAL A 151 12.80 15.13 6.35
CA VAL A 151 14.05 14.52 5.89
C VAL A 151 14.67 15.32 4.75
N THR A 152 15.99 15.26 4.66
CA THR A 152 16.74 15.56 3.43
C THR A 152 17.26 14.23 2.89
N ILE A 153 17.11 14.01 1.57
CA ILE A 153 17.58 12.82 0.86
C ILE A 153 18.74 13.24 -0.05
N GLU A 154 19.97 12.88 0.30
CA GLU A 154 21.16 13.24 -0.49
C GLU A 154 21.37 12.31 -1.68
N GLY A 155 20.84 11.09 -1.59
CA GLY A 155 20.92 10.08 -2.63
C GLY A 155 20.45 8.73 -2.10
N GLY A 156 21.07 7.66 -2.58
CA GLY A 156 20.83 6.34 -2.02
C GLY A 156 21.60 5.26 -2.77
N MET A 157 21.51 4.06 -2.22
CA MET A 157 22.24 2.90 -2.71
C MET A 157 21.25 1.83 -3.16
N TYR A 158 21.42 1.33 -4.39
CA TYR A 158 20.75 0.12 -4.85
C TYR A 158 21.44 -1.11 -4.27
N LEU A 159 20.65 -2.04 -3.75
CA LEU A 159 21.12 -3.20 -3.01
C LEU A 159 21.24 -4.47 -3.86
N ALA A 160 20.58 -4.47 -5.02
CA ALA A 160 20.88 -5.36 -6.10
C ALA A 160 21.96 -4.67 -6.95
N SER A 161 23.21 -5.00 -6.68
CA SER A 161 24.30 -4.50 -7.49
C SER A 161 24.71 -5.56 -8.51
N HIS A 162 24.86 -5.16 -9.77
CA HIS A 162 25.55 -5.94 -10.80
C HIS A 162 27.04 -6.05 -10.52
N VAL A 163 27.53 -5.51 -9.41
CA VAL A 163 28.95 -5.43 -9.08
C VAL A 163 29.08 -5.29 -7.56
N GLY A 164 29.80 -6.18 -6.87
CA GLY A 164 29.99 -6.01 -5.42
C GLY A 164 30.57 -4.62 -5.07
N PRO A 165 30.48 -4.15 -3.80
CA PRO A 165 31.11 -2.89 -3.39
C PRO A 165 32.62 -2.83 -3.72
N ASP A 166 33.28 -3.99 -3.88
CA ASP A 166 34.69 -4.13 -4.24
C ASP A 166 34.96 -4.31 -5.75
N GLU A 167 33.91 -4.41 -6.58
CA GLU A 167 34.04 -4.79 -7.99
C GLU A 167 33.56 -3.62 -8.85
N ALA A 168 34.39 -2.64 -9.16
CA ALA A 168 34.01 -1.60 -10.13
C ALA A 168 34.55 -1.94 -11.53
N LEU A 169 33.65 -1.94 -12.52
CA LEU A 169 33.89 -1.74 -13.97
C LEU A 169 34.72 -2.77 -14.77
N TRP A 170 35.38 -3.77 -14.17
CA TRP A 170 36.32 -4.66 -14.89
C TRP A 170 36.05 -6.17 -14.80
N VAL A 171 34.89 -6.61 -14.30
CA VAL A 171 34.55 -8.04 -14.22
C VAL A 171 33.62 -8.43 -15.39
N PRO A 172 34.05 -9.31 -16.32
CA PRO A 172 33.25 -9.70 -17.49
C PRO A 172 31.96 -10.49 -17.15
N ALA A 173 31.87 -11.04 -15.94
CA ALA A 173 30.74 -11.83 -15.47
C ALA A 173 30.55 -11.64 -13.96
N PRO A 174 30.04 -10.48 -13.52
CA PRO A 174 29.90 -10.20 -12.10
C PRO A 174 28.81 -11.09 -11.47
N SER A 175 29.10 -11.64 -10.28
CA SER A 175 28.10 -12.38 -9.53
C SER A 175 27.08 -11.39 -8.94
N ARG A 176 25.80 -11.49 -9.33
CA ARG A 176 24.74 -10.71 -8.69
C ARG A 176 24.63 -11.13 -7.22
N ARG A 177 25.05 -10.28 -6.29
CA ARG A 177 24.78 -10.45 -4.86
C ARG A 177 23.76 -9.40 -4.44
N GLN A 178 22.65 -9.85 -3.88
CA GLN A 178 21.70 -8.97 -3.23
C GLN A 178 22.18 -8.73 -1.79
N VAL A 179 22.42 -7.48 -1.44
CA VAL A 179 22.75 -7.08 -0.08
C VAL A 179 21.45 -6.81 0.67
N ALA A 180 21.30 -7.34 1.88
CA ALA A 180 20.21 -6.97 2.76
C ALA A 180 20.73 -5.99 3.82
N VAL A 181 20.04 -4.86 3.98
CA VAL A 181 20.38 -3.88 5.03
C VAL A 181 19.37 -4.04 6.16
N GLY A 182 19.88 -4.29 7.38
CA GLY A 182 19.06 -4.40 8.57
C GLY A 182 18.56 -3.03 9.05
N LEU A 183 17.38 -3.01 9.64
CA LEU A 183 16.84 -1.83 10.32
C LEU A 183 16.49 -2.18 11.75
N LYS A 184 16.88 -1.31 12.69
CA LYS A 184 16.53 -1.41 14.12
C LYS A 184 15.74 -0.21 14.59
N GLY A 185 15.04 -0.41 15.70
CA GLY A 185 14.25 0.61 16.38
C GLY A 185 12.83 0.13 16.62
N LYS A 186 11.92 1.07 16.82
CA LYS A 186 10.49 0.80 17.02
C LYS A 186 9.68 1.84 16.26
N LEU A 187 8.74 1.37 15.43
CA LEU A 187 7.82 2.28 14.73
C LEU A 187 6.89 3.00 15.71
N GLU A 188 6.60 2.38 16.85
CA GLU A 188 5.78 2.95 17.92
C GLU A 188 6.18 2.38 19.28
N ARG A 189 5.77 3.06 20.36
CA ARG A 189 6.11 2.69 21.74
C ARG A 189 5.81 1.21 22.06
N ASP A 190 4.64 0.75 21.63
CA ASP A 190 4.15 -0.63 21.76
C ASP A 190 4.11 -1.37 20.42
N GLY A 191 4.80 -0.83 19.40
CA GLY A 191 4.84 -1.40 18.06
C GLY A 191 5.82 -2.58 17.94
N VAL A 192 5.72 -3.28 16.82
CA VAL A 192 6.65 -4.37 16.46
C VAL A 192 8.07 -3.80 16.36
N ALA A 193 8.96 -4.28 17.23
CA ALA A 193 10.40 -4.12 17.05
C ALA A 193 10.88 -5.19 16.07
N GLY A 194 11.86 -4.85 15.23
CA GLY A 194 12.41 -5.73 14.18
C GLY A 194 12.96 -7.08 14.68
N PRO A 195 13.55 -7.88 13.78
CA PRO A 195 14.35 -7.39 12.67
C PRO A 195 13.53 -7.04 11.42
N PHE A 196 13.90 -5.94 10.76
CA PHE A 196 13.40 -5.54 9.45
C PHE A 196 14.56 -5.44 8.47
N THR A 197 14.30 -5.66 7.19
CA THR A 197 15.30 -5.67 6.14
C THR A 197 14.86 -4.90 4.89
N ALA A 198 15.77 -4.08 4.36
CA ALA A 198 15.68 -3.47 3.05
C ALA A 198 16.44 -4.31 2.02
N ARG A 199 15.92 -4.39 0.78
CA ARG A 199 16.42 -5.35 -0.23
C ARG A 199 16.63 -4.80 -1.64
N THR A 200 16.04 -3.67 -2.00
CA THR A 200 16.18 -3.11 -3.36
C THR A 200 16.92 -1.78 -3.37
N TRP A 201 16.56 -0.84 -2.49
CA TRP A 201 17.22 0.45 -2.39
C TRP A 201 17.09 1.00 -0.98
N VAL A 202 18.09 1.73 -0.51
CA VAL A 202 18.07 2.50 0.75
C VAL A 202 18.51 3.93 0.49
N ALA A 203 17.85 4.87 1.15
CA ALA A 203 18.13 6.30 1.04
C ALA A 203 19.31 6.73 1.93
N ASP A 204 20.11 7.68 1.46
CA ASP A 204 21.05 8.45 2.28
C ASP A 204 20.27 9.61 2.92
N LEU A 205 20.06 9.55 4.24
CA LEU A 205 19.08 10.37 4.94
C LEU A 205 19.67 11.16 6.09
N THR A 206 19.28 12.44 6.15
CA THR A 206 19.41 13.25 7.36
C THR A 206 18.06 13.78 7.80
N LEU A 207 17.89 13.99 9.11
CA LEU A 207 16.67 14.58 9.65
C LEU A 207 16.60 16.07 9.29
N ALA A 208 15.40 16.54 8.95
CA ALA A 208 15.12 17.94 8.67
C ALA A 208 13.89 18.42 9.45
N GLY A 209 13.88 19.69 9.84
CA GLY A 209 12.73 20.31 10.50
C GLY A 209 12.30 19.56 11.75
N LYS A 210 11.07 19.01 11.73
CA LYS A 210 10.44 18.28 12.84
C LYS A 210 10.58 16.75 12.74
N GLY A 211 11.38 16.26 11.80
CA GLY A 211 11.56 14.83 11.59
C GLY A 211 12.15 14.13 12.82
N ARG A 212 11.57 12.97 13.17
CA ARG A 212 12.06 12.09 14.23
C ARG A 212 12.30 10.70 13.66
N ALA A 213 13.51 10.18 13.82
CA ALA A 213 13.83 8.81 13.44
C ALA A 213 13.10 7.80 14.34
N LEU A 214 12.40 6.85 13.73
CA LEU A 214 11.76 5.69 14.37
C LEU A 214 12.60 4.43 14.21
N LEU A 215 13.14 4.23 13.00
CA LEU A 215 14.09 3.17 12.68
C LEU A 215 15.37 3.77 12.11
N THR A 216 16.50 3.09 12.31
CA THR A 216 17.80 3.45 11.74
C THR A 216 18.42 2.26 11.02
N PHE A 217 19.22 2.51 9.97
CA PHE A 217 19.96 1.46 9.27
C PHE A 217 21.04 0.84 10.17
N GLU A 218 21.23 -0.47 9.99
CA GLU A 218 22.27 -1.28 10.61
C GLU A 218 23.30 -1.76 9.57
N GLY A 219 24.49 -2.10 10.06
CA GLY A 219 25.60 -2.52 9.22
C GLY A 219 26.44 -1.34 8.73
N GLU A 220 27.16 -1.57 7.63
CA GLU A 220 28.13 -0.61 7.08
C GLU A 220 27.50 0.42 6.12
N ALA A 221 26.35 0.07 5.53
CA ALA A 221 25.59 0.99 4.70
C ALA A 221 24.86 2.02 5.57
N TYR A 222 25.23 3.30 5.43
CA TYR A 222 24.61 4.43 6.13
C TYR A 222 24.45 4.21 7.65
N PRO A 223 25.56 3.90 8.37
CA PRO A 223 25.49 3.38 9.72
C PRO A 223 24.81 4.37 10.67
N ARG A 224 23.73 3.91 11.33
CA ARG A 224 22.91 4.69 12.28
C ARG A 224 22.16 5.88 11.66
N GLN A 225 22.18 6.06 10.34
CA GLN A 225 21.31 7.05 9.71
C GLN A 225 19.83 6.66 9.89
N PRO A 226 18.90 7.64 9.87
CA PRO A 226 17.47 7.37 9.86
C PRO A 226 17.07 6.49 8.68
N ALA A 227 16.16 5.55 8.90
CA ALA A 227 15.60 4.66 7.87
C ALA A 227 14.08 4.83 7.74
N VAL A 228 13.40 4.99 8.88
CA VAL A 228 12.00 5.41 8.93
C VAL A 228 11.90 6.65 9.81
N VAL A 229 11.28 7.69 9.28
CA VAL A 229 11.13 9.00 9.93
C VAL A 229 9.66 9.33 10.03
N GLU A 230 9.26 9.89 11.16
CA GLU A 230 7.95 10.50 11.31
C GLU A 230 8.05 12.01 11.45
N THR A 231 7.01 12.69 11.00
CA THR A 231 6.83 14.13 11.20
C THR A 231 5.41 14.39 11.66
N ALA A 232 5.24 15.18 12.72
CA ALA A 232 3.94 15.64 13.20
C ALA A 232 3.71 17.11 12.82
N THR A 233 2.60 17.39 12.15
CA THR A 233 2.24 18.75 11.68
C THR A 233 0.78 19.05 12.00
N GLY A 234 0.55 19.85 13.05
CA GLY A 234 -0.80 20.21 13.47
C GLY A 234 -1.54 18.98 14.01
N ARG A 235 -2.66 18.63 13.37
CA ARG A 235 -3.48 17.46 13.71
C ARG A 235 -3.11 16.19 12.93
N GLY A 236 -2.30 16.32 11.89
CA GLY A 236 -1.87 15.22 11.04
C GLY A 236 -0.37 14.97 11.11
N GLY A 237 0.14 14.16 10.19
CA GLY A 237 1.56 13.87 10.10
C GLY A 237 1.96 13.09 8.86
N ALA A 238 3.22 12.69 8.82
CA ALA A 238 3.78 11.85 7.79
C ALA A 238 4.67 10.76 8.38
N LEU A 239 4.70 9.62 7.69
CA LEU A 239 5.67 8.54 7.85
C LEU A 239 6.42 8.40 6.53
N TYR A 240 7.74 8.48 6.58
CA TYR A 240 8.61 8.22 5.45
C TYR A 240 9.52 7.03 5.72
N ALA A 241 9.51 6.05 4.82
CA ALA A 241 10.44 4.93 4.83
C ALA A 241 11.39 5.04 3.63
N GLY A 242 12.67 5.29 3.90
CA GLY A 242 13.72 5.43 2.90
C GLY A 242 14.20 4.11 2.32
N THR A 243 13.28 3.20 1.99
CA THR A 243 13.59 1.88 1.44
C THR A 243 12.60 1.53 0.35
N VAL A 244 13.11 0.95 -0.75
CA VAL A 244 12.27 0.33 -1.78
C VAL A 244 12.19 -1.16 -1.53
N ASN A 245 10.97 -1.69 -1.60
CA ASN A 245 10.67 -3.12 -1.53
C ASN A 245 11.28 -3.79 -0.27
N PRO A 246 11.02 -3.27 0.94
CA PRO A 246 11.48 -3.93 2.16
C PRO A 246 10.76 -5.27 2.37
N ASP A 247 11.14 -6.02 3.39
CA ASP A 247 10.42 -7.24 3.76
C ASP A 247 8.94 -6.97 4.12
N ASP A 248 8.14 -8.04 4.07
CA ASP A 248 6.70 -7.99 4.37
C ASP A 248 6.44 -7.54 5.81
N ALA A 249 7.35 -7.86 6.74
CA ALA A 249 7.22 -7.46 8.14
C ALA A 249 7.26 -5.93 8.29
N LEU A 250 8.17 -5.25 7.59
CA LEU A 250 8.25 -3.79 7.61
C LEU A 250 7.07 -3.15 6.89
N LEU A 251 6.66 -3.64 5.71
CA LEU A 251 5.49 -3.10 5.00
C LEU A 251 4.22 -3.21 5.84
N SER A 252 3.98 -4.37 6.43
CA SER A 252 2.83 -4.62 7.31
C SER A 252 2.85 -3.72 8.54
N ALA A 253 4.01 -3.53 9.16
CA ALA A 253 4.15 -2.64 10.31
C ALA A 253 3.99 -1.15 9.94
N LEU A 254 4.44 -0.72 8.75
CA LEU A 254 4.21 0.63 8.23
C LEU A 254 2.74 0.89 7.93
N ALA A 255 2.03 -0.07 7.32
CA ALA A 255 0.60 0.04 7.07
C ALA A 255 -0.19 0.15 8.39
N ASP A 256 0.15 -0.66 9.38
CA ASP A 256 -0.44 -0.62 10.73
C ASP A 256 -0.22 0.71 11.44
N ALA A 257 0.99 1.26 11.32
CA ALA A 257 1.38 2.54 11.88
C ALA A 257 0.66 3.71 11.18
N ALA A 258 0.49 3.63 9.86
CA ALA A 258 -0.18 4.64 9.06
C ALA A 258 -1.71 4.66 9.30
N LEU A 259 -2.37 3.49 9.31
CA LEU A 259 -3.80 3.39 9.57
C LEU A 259 -4.17 3.93 10.95
N ARG A 260 -3.38 3.61 11.98
CA ARG A 260 -3.62 4.12 13.34
C ARG A 260 -3.46 5.63 13.44
N ARG A 261 -2.40 6.19 12.82
CA ARG A 261 -2.21 7.66 12.77
C ARG A 261 -3.34 8.36 12.01
N ALA A 262 -3.84 7.74 10.96
CA ALA A 262 -4.95 8.25 10.16
C ALA A 262 -6.33 8.08 10.84
N GLY A 263 -6.41 7.36 11.95
CA GLY A 263 -7.69 7.02 12.60
C GLY A 263 -8.59 6.16 11.72
N VAL A 264 -8.01 5.33 10.85
CA VAL A 264 -8.76 4.42 9.96
C VAL A 264 -8.89 3.06 10.64
N GLU A 265 -10.14 2.65 10.84
CA GLU A 265 -10.46 1.34 11.41
C GLU A 265 -10.20 0.22 10.39
N ARG A 266 -9.72 -0.91 10.87
CA ARG A 266 -9.59 -2.13 10.08
C ARG A 266 -10.94 -2.85 10.05
N GLY A 267 -11.20 -3.62 9.01
CA GLY A 267 -12.31 -4.56 9.03
C GLY A 267 -12.02 -5.78 9.90
N PRO A 268 -12.90 -6.80 9.85
CA PRO A 268 -12.81 -7.98 10.71
C PRO A 268 -11.55 -8.80 10.41
N VAL A 269 -11.02 -9.50 11.41
CA VAL A 269 -9.93 -10.46 11.19
C VAL A 269 -10.49 -11.67 10.46
N THR A 270 -9.96 -11.97 9.28
CA THR A 270 -10.37 -13.10 8.45
C THR A 270 -9.16 -13.98 8.07
N PRO A 271 -9.40 -15.25 7.67
CA PRO A 271 -8.37 -16.02 6.98
C PRO A 271 -7.88 -15.30 5.72
N ARG A 272 -6.64 -15.57 5.30
CA ARG A 272 -6.11 -15.03 4.04
C ARG A 272 -7.05 -15.36 2.87
N HIS A 273 -7.17 -14.42 1.94
CA HIS A 273 -8.04 -14.52 0.76
C HIS A 273 -9.53 -14.63 1.08
N VAL A 274 -9.96 -14.22 2.28
CA VAL A 274 -11.37 -14.05 2.61
C VAL A 274 -11.64 -12.57 2.82
N GLU A 275 -12.39 -11.98 1.89
CA GLU A 275 -12.63 -10.55 1.77
C GLU A 275 -13.94 -10.15 2.46
N VAL A 276 -13.94 -9.03 3.17
CA VAL A 276 -15.15 -8.42 3.73
C VAL A 276 -15.24 -6.96 3.32
N VAL A 277 -16.31 -6.59 2.61
CA VAL A 277 -16.51 -5.21 2.13
C VAL A 277 -17.89 -4.72 2.53
N THR A 278 -17.95 -3.50 3.06
CA THR A 278 -19.21 -2.82 3.34
C THR A 278 -19.51 -1.79 2.25
N ARG A 279 -20.75 -1.80 1.73
CA ARG A 279 -21.27 -0.80 0.80
C ARG A 279 -22.63 -0.33 1.28
N GLY A 280 -22.69 0.89 1.78
CA GLY A 280 -23.90 1.44 2.39
C GLY A 280 -24.50 0.50 3.43
N ARG A 281 -25.70 -0.02 3.16
CA ARG A 281 -26.46 -0.87 4.09
C ARG A 281 -26.05 -2.35 4.09
N LEU A 282 -25.18 -2.80 3.18
CA LEU A 282 -24.82 -4.21 3.02
C LEU A 282 -23.35 -4.46 3.33
N THR A 283 -23.07 -5.61 3.93
CA THR A 283 -21.74 -6.20 4.06
C THR A 283 -21.68 -7.48 3.24
N PHE A 284 -20.65 -7.57 2.41
CA PHE A 284 -20.33 -8.71 1.56
C PHE A 284 -19.16 -9.45 2.18
N ALA A 285 -19.25 -10.78 2.28
CA ALA A 285 -18.15 -11.65 2.66
C ALA A 285 -17.92 -12.64 1.53
N VAL A 286 -16.70 -12.64 0.97
CA VAL A 286 -16.34 -13.44 -0.20
C VAL A 286 -15.15 -14.32 0.16
N ASN A 287 -15.34 -15.63 0.06
CA ASN A 287 -14.26 -16.59 0.22
C ASN A 287 -13.60 -16.83 -1.14
N HIS A 288 -12.35 -16.44 -1.33
CA HIS A 288 -11.61 -16.72 -2.57
C HIS A 288 -10.82 -18.04 -2.52
N THR A 289 -11.02 -18.85 -1.46
CA THR A 289 -10.33 -20.12 -1.25
C THR A 289 -11.21 -21.32 -1.61
N ASP A 290 -10.58 -22.48 -1.73
CA ASP A 290 -11.24 -23.78 -1.91
C ASP A 290 -11.63 -24.46 -0.59
N GLN A 291 -11.45 -23.79 0.54
CA GLN A 291 -11.76 -24.32 1.88
C GLN A 291 -13.02 -23.69 2.44
N THR A 292 -13.71 -24.41 3.32
CA THR A 292 -14.79 -23.82 4.12
C THR A 292 -14.20 -22.96 5.24
N VAL A 293 -14.72 -21.74 5.41
CA VAL A 293 -14.25 -20.77 6.40
C VAL A 293 -15.40 -20.18 7.20
N SER A 294 -15.11 -19.76 8.43
CA SER A 294 -16.02 -19.01 9.28
C SER A 294 -15.54 -17.58 9.43
N VAL A 295 -16.41 -16.61 9.15
CA VAL A 295 -16.08 -15.19 9.11
C VAL A 295 -16.93 -14.42 10.13
N PRO A 296 -16.32 -13.75 11.12
CA PRO A 296 -17.07 -12.90 12.03
C PRO A 296 -17.48 -11.61 11.32
N LEU A 297 -18.79 -11.43 11.11
CA LEU A 297 -19.37 -10.21 10.54
C LEU A 297 -19.97 -9.27 11.61
N GLY A 298 -19.95 -9.69 12.88
CA GLY A 298 -20.50 -8.90 13.99
C GLY A 298 -22.03 -8.91 14.00
N ARG A 299 -22.64 -7.85 14.55
CA ARG A 299 -24.10 -7.75 14.60
C ARG A 299 -24.65 -7.48 13.21
N THR A 300 -25.59 -8.32 12.77
CA THR A 300 -26.27 -8.20 11.48
C THR A 300 -27.78 -8.14 11.68
N ARG A 301 -28.47 -7.40 10.82
CA ARG A 301 -29.92 -7.23 10.88
C ARG A 301 -30.67 -8.36 10.16
N LYS A 302 -30.16 -8.77 8.99
CA LYS A 302 -30.78 -9.79 8.14
C LYS A 302 -29.72 -10.45 7.27
N THR A 303 -29.78 -11.76 7.14
CA THR A 303 -29.05 -12.51 6.11
C THR A 303 -29.78 -12.37 4.78
N VAL A 304 -29.10 -11.81 3.78
CA VAL A 304 -29.63 -11.62 2.42
C VAL A 304 -29.23 -12.79 1.53
N LEU A 305 -27.98 -13.23 1.63
CA LEU A 305 -27.44 -14.39 0.91
C LEU A 305 -26.53 -15.22 1.83
N GLY A 306 -26.51 -16.54 1.63
CA GLY A 306 -25.60 -17.45 2.33
C GLY A 306 -26.09 -17.87 3.71
N ARG A 307 -25.18 -18.46 4.50
CA ARG A 307 -25.48 -18.96 5.85
C ARG A 307 -24.78 -18.09 6.89
N VAL A 308 -25.56 -17.34 7.66
CA VAL A 308 -25.06 -16.50 8.75
C VAL A 308 -25.85 -16.79 10.01
N ARG A 309 -25.17 -17.14 11.11
CA ARG A 309 -25.77 -17.44 12.42
C ARG A 309 -24.96 -16.77 13.52
N GLY A 310 -25.63 -16.07 14.43
CA GLY A 310 -24.96 -15.38 15.56
C GLY A 310 -23.90 -14.37 15.13
N GLY A 311 -24.05 -13.75 13.94
CA GLY A 311 -23.05 -12.83 13.39
C GLY A 311 -21.83 -13.48 12.74
N ILE A 312 -21.83 -14.80 12.55
CA ILE A 312 -20.76 -15.55 11.90
C ILE A 312 -21.28 -16.10 10.58
N ALA A 313 -20.61 -15.78 9.48
CA ALA A 313 -20.88 -16.33 8.16
C ALA A 313 -20.08 -17.62 7.94
N GLU A 314 -20.76 -18.69 7.52
CA GLU A 314 -20.13 -19.92 7.06
C GLU A 314 -20.06 -19.88 5.54
N LEU A 315 -18.85 -19.73 5.00
CA LEU A 315 -18.59 -19.66 3.57
C LEU A 315 -17.98 -20.98 3.13
N GLY A 316 -18.67 -21.71 2.26
CA GLY A 316 -18.07 -22.85 1.56
C GLY A 316 -16.97 -22.40 0.58
N PRO A 317 -16.33 -23.35 -0.12
CA PRO A 317 -15.36 -23.04 -1.18
C PRO A 317 -15.94 -22.04 -2.19
N TYR A 318 -15.24 -20.94 -2.44
CA TYR A 318 -15.70 -19.86 -3.33
C TYR A 318 -17.06 -19.22 -2.97
N GLY A 319 -17.50 -19.40 -1.73
CA GLY A 319 -18.81 -18.98 -1.24
C GLY A 319 -18.91 -17.49 -0.94
N VAL A 320 -20.13 -16.97 -1.04
CA VAL A 320 -20.47 -15.57 -0.74
C VAL A 320 -21.58 -15.52 0.31
N ALA A 321 -21.45 -14.59 1.26
CA ALA A 321 -22.55 -14.19 2.13
C ALA A 321 -22.79 -12.69 2.01
N VAL A 322 -24.06 -12.30 2.08
CA VAL A 322 -24.47 -10.90 2.08
C VAL A 322 -25.39 -10.68 3.26
N VAL A 323 -25.11 -9.66 4.05
CA VAL A 323 -25.89 -9.30 5.24
C VAL A 323 -26.27 -7.83 5.19
N ARG A 324 -27.45 -7.52 5.72
CA ARG A 324 -27.85 -6.15 6.01
C ARG A 324 -27.29 -5.74 7.36
N ASN A 325 -26.64 -4.59 7.41
CA ASN A 325 -26.08 -4.02 8.62
C ASN A 325 -27.20 -3.53 9.56
N VAL A 326 -26.87 -3.37 10.85
CA VAL A 326 -27.80 -2.86 11.88
C VAL A 326 -28.11 -1.38 11.65
#